data_AF-A0A7C6SW75-F1
#
_entry.id   AF-A0A7C6SW75-F1
#
_cell.length_a   1.000
_cell.length_b   1.000
_cell.length_c   1.000
_cell.angle_alpha   90.00
_cell.angle_beta   90.00
_cell.angle_gamma   90.00
#
_symmetry.space_group_name_H-M   'P 1'
#
loop_
_entity.id
_entity.type
_entity.pdbx_description
1 polymer ?
#
loop_
_entity_poly.entity_id
_entity_poly.type
_entity_poly.pdbx_seq_one_letter_code
_entity_poly.pdbx_strand_id
1 'polypeptide(L)'
;KGLIGLGPGLTPSGDDAITGLLVSLALTLKAYNLHALVTHPSEGIGSLILYIADHGTNVISQELLWYAARGEASSSTEAVILDILSGSANSVRESTRKLISQGASSGVDQLWGILLGIPLAFDIIAG
;
A
#
# COMPACT_ATOMS: atom_id res chain seq x y z
N LYS A 1 -8.54 -10.12 -16.95
CA LYS A 1 -9.24 -9.48 -15.81
C LYS A 1 -8.19 -8.74 -14.99
N GLY A 2 -8.45 -7.50 -14.56
CA GLY A 2 -7.51 -6.69 -13.76
C GLY A 2 -7.61 -7.00 -12.27
N LEU A 3 -6.65 -6.48 -11.48
CA LEU A 3 -6.65 -6.57 -10.02
C LEU A 3 -7.60 -5.57 -9.36
N ILE A 4 -7.77 -4.37 -9.93
CA ILE A 4 -8.68 -3.35 -9.39
C ILE A 4 -10.13 -3.87 -9.41
N GLY A 5 -10.82 -3.72 -8.28
CA GLY A 5 -12.18 -4.21 -8.06
C GLY A 5 -12.31 -5.73 -7.92
N LEU A 6 -11.18 -6.47 -7.88
CA LEU A 6 -11.19 -7.92 -7.75
C LEU A 6 -11.43 -8.35 -6.31
N GLY A 7 -12.58 -8.97 -6.06
CA GLY A 7 -12.95 -9.53 -4.75
C GLY A 7 -14.29 -8.97 -4.24
N PRO A 8 -14.94 -9.64 -3.28
CA PRO A 8 -16.18 -9.15 -2.69
C PRO A 8 -15.93 -8.08 -1.61
N GLY A 9 -16.96 -7.34 -1.25
CA GLY A 9 -16.97 -6.48 -0.05
C GLY A 9 -16.80 -4.98 -0.33
N LEU A 10 -16.63 -4.22 0.75
CA LEU A 10 -16.44 -2.77 0.72
C LEU A 10 -15.06 -2.37 0.18
N THR A 11 -14.05 -3.17 0.49
CA THR A 11 -12.71 -3.09 -0.08
C THR A 11 -12.41 -4.45 -0.74
N PRO A 12 -12.49 -4.55 -2.08
CA PRO A 12 -12.07 -5.75 -2.80
C PRO A 12 -10.60 -6.08 -2.53
N SER A 13 -10.28 -7.35 -2.38
CA SER A 13 -8.93 -7.86 -2.09
C SER A 13 -7.84 -7.32 -3.03
N GLY A 14 -8.15 -7.15 -4.31
CA GLY A 14 -7.21 -6.58 -5.27
C GLY A 14 -6.88 -5.11 -5.02
N ASP A 15 -7.85 -4.32 -4.55
CA ASP A 15 -7.63 -2.92 -4.16
C ASP A 15 -6.82 -2.82 -2.86
N ASP A 16 -7.10 -3.71 -1.90
CA ASP A 16 -6.35 -3.80 -0.64
C ASP A 16 -4.88 -4.16 -0.89
N ALA A 17 -4.61 -5.12 -1.76
CA ALA A 17 -3.24 -5.47 -2.16
C ALA A 17 -2.51 -4.31 -2.87
N ILE A 18 -3.20 -3.59 -3.77
CA ILE A 18 -2.61 -2.43 -4.44
C ILE A 18 -2.35 -1.30 -3.44
N THR A 19 -3.26 -1.08 -2.49
CA THR A 19 -3.12 -0.10 -1.40
C THR A 19 -1.84 -0.38 -0.60
N GLY A 20 -1.66 -1.63 -0.13
CA GLY A 20 -0.47 -2.03 0.62
C GLY A 20 0.83 -1.86 -0.20
N LEU A 21 0.80 -2.18 -1.49
CA LEU A 21 1.95 -2.00 -2.39
C LEU A 21 2.33 -0.53 -2.56
N LEU A 22 1.34 0.33 -2.83
CA LEU A 22 1.59 1.76 -3.05
C LEU A 22 2.14 2.45 -1.81
N VAL A 23 1.54 2.22 -0.65
CA VAL A 23 1.95 2.87 0.61
C VAL A 23 3.34 2.41 1.00
N SER A 24 3.61 1.10 0.93
CA SER A 24 4.92 0.56 1.31
C SER A 24 6.04 1.02 0.38
N LEU A 25 5.78 1.08 -0.93
CA LEU A 25 6.68 1.67 -1.91
C LEU A 25 6.98 3.13 -1.56
N ALA A 26 5.94 3.94 -1.38
CA ALA A 26 6.03 5.37 -1.09
C ALA A 26 6.81 5.66 0.21
N LEU A 27 6.47 4.97 1.30
CA LEU A 27 7.12 5.16 2.60
C LEU A 27 8.56 4.66 2.60
N THR A 28 8.87 3.57 1.90
CA THR A 28 10.24 3.07 1.79
C THR A 28 11.10 4.06 1.00
N LEU A 29 10.66 4.51 -0.18
CA LEU A 29 11.38 5.53 -0.96
C LEU A 29 11.59 6.82 -0.16
N LYS A 30 10.58 7.25 0.61
CA LYS A 30 10.67 8.40 1.51
C LYS A 30 11.73 8.19 2.60
N ALA A 31 11.79 7.01 3.21
CA ALA A 31 12.79 6.68 4.23
C ALA A 31 14.24 6.75 3.71
N TYR A 32 14.44 6.56 2.40
CA TYR A 32 15.73 6.67 1.72
C TYR A 32 15.92 8.01 0.98
N ASN A 33 15.13 9.04 1.31
CA ASN A 33 15.17 10.39 0.73
C ASN A 33 14.87 10.48 -0.78
N LEU A 34 14.33 9.43 -1.41
CA LEU A 34 13.90 9.42 -2.82
C LEU A 34 12.45 9.87 -3.02
N HIS A 35 11.98 10.78 -2.17
CA HIS A 35 10.59 11.25 -2.14
C HIS A 35 10.11 11.88 -3.46
N ALA A 36 11.02 12.41 -4.29
CA ALA A 36 10.69 12.96 -5.60
C ALA A 36 10.01 11.94 -6.54
N LEU A 37 10.27 10.64 -6.36
CA LEU A 37 9.63 9.56 -7.13
C LEU A 37 8.20 9.25 -6.65
N VAL A 38 7.78 9.83 -5.52
CA VAL A 38 6.52 9.54 -4.81
C VAL A 38 5.55 10.74 -4.90
N THR A 39 6.02 11.92 -5.30
CA THR A 39 5.34 13.18 -4.93
C THR A 39 4.25 13.71 -5.85
N HIS A 40 3.81 13.02 -6.89
CA HIS A 40 2.60 13.45 -7.59
C HIS A 40 1.68 12.28 -7.95
N PRO A 41 0.45 12.21 -7.38
CA PRO A 41 -0.55 11.21 -7.79
C PRO A 41 -0.94 11.34 -9.27
N SER A 42 -0.61 12.47 -9.92
CA SER A 42 -0.79 12.72 -11.35
C SER A 42 0.35 12.21 -12.23
N GLU A 43 1.39 11.60 -11.67
CA GLU A 43 2.53 11.07 -12.43
C GLU A 43 2.82 9.59 -12.11
N GLY A 44 3.50 8.90 -13.03
CA GLY A 44 3.94 7.51 -12.85
C GLY A 44 2.83 6.50 -12.58
N ILE A 45 3.14 5.48 -11.76
CA ILE A 45 2.24 4.35 -11.45
C ILE A 45 0.99 4.79 -10.67
N GLY A 46 1.11 5.80 -9.80
CA GLY A 46 -0.02 6.36 -9.05
C GLY A 46 -1.12 6.88 -9.98
N SER A 47 -0.75 7.66 -11.00
CA SER A 47 -1.70 8.22 -11.96
C SER A 47 -2.44 7.15 -12.77
N LEU A 48 -1.74 6.09 -13.18
CA LEU A 48 -2.32 4.99 -13.92
C LEU A 48 -3.32 4.21 -13.04
N ILE A 49 -2.96 3.94 -11.79
CA ILE A 49 -3.84 3.25 -10.85
C ILE A 49 -5.10 4.09 -10.58
N LEU A 50 -4.96 5.39 -10.39
CA LEU A 50 -6.08 6.29 -10.14
C LEU A 50 -7.01 6.41 -11.34
N TYR A 51 -6.45 6.50 -12.55
CA TYR A 51 -7.23 6.47 -13.78
C TYR A 51 -8.06 5.18 -13.93
N ILE A 52 -7.45 4.03 -13.61
CA ILE A 52 -8.15 2.74 -13.70
C ILE A 52 -9.14 2.57 -12.54
N ALA A 53 -8.83 3.08 -11.35
CA ALA A 53 -9.68 2.97 -10.16
C ALA A 53 -11.01 3.69 -10.33
N ASP A 54 -11.01 4.87 -10.96
CA ASP A 54 -12.19 5.70 -11.19
C ASP A 54 -13.35 4.94 -11.87
N HIS A 55 -13.02 3.93 -12.68
CA HIS A 55 -14.00 3.10 -13.40
C HIS A 55 -13.90 1.60 -13.06
N GLY A 56 -12.95 1.21 -12.21
CA GLY A 56 -12.59 -0.19 -11.96
C GLY A 56 -13.06 -0.74 -10.62
N THR A 57 -13.39 0.12 -9.66
CA THR A 57 -13.82 -0.28 -8.32
C THR A 57 -14.84 0.69 -7.71
N ASN A 58 -15.27 0.45 -6.47
CA ASN A 58 -16.21 1.29 -5.75
C ASN A 58 -15.55 2.54 -5.13
N VAL A 59 -16.38 3.53 -4.74
CA VAL A 59 -15.92 4.82 -4.21
C VAL A 59 -15.04 4.71 -2.94
N ILE A 60 -15.26 3.70 -2.09
CA ILE A 60 -14.48 3.51 -0.86
C ILE A 60 -13.05 3.09 -1.24
N SER A 61 -12.90 2.08 -2.10
CA SER A 61 -11.59 1.66 -2.59
C SER A 61 -10.88 2.74 -3.39
N GLN A 62 -11.62 3.51 -4.20
CA GLN A 62 -11.06 4.64 -4.94
C GLN A 62 -10.41 5.65 -4.00
N GLU A 63 -11.10 6.01 -2.91
CA GLU A 63 -10.58 6.94 -1.91
C GLU A 63 -9.33 6.37 -1.21
N LEU A 64 -9.34 5.09 -0.82
CA LEU A 64 -8.18 4.44 -0.20
C LEU A 64 -6.97 4.42 -1.14
N LEU A 65 -7.18 4.11 -2.42
CA LEU A 65 -6.14 4.15 -3.45
C LEU A 65 -5.61 5.58 -3.67
N TRP A 66 -6.47 6.60 -3.54
CA TRP A 66 -6.08 8.01 -3.60
C TRP A 66 -5.17 8.44 -2.43
N TYR A 67 -5.44 7.97 -1.22
CA TYR A 67 -4.51 8.13 -0.09
C TYR A 67 -3.21 7.32 -0.30
N ALA A 68 -3.34 6.07 -0.73
CA ALA A 68 -2.20 5.17 -0.92
C ALA A 68 -1.20 5.70 -1.95
N ALA A 69 -1.68 6.26 -3.06
CA ALA A 69 -0.86 6.87 -4.10
C ALA A 69 -0.03 8.06 -3.62
N ARG A 70 -0.39 8.67 -2.47
CA ARG A 70 0.36 9.76 -1.82
C ARG A 70 1.24 9.26 -0.67
N GLY A 71 1.28 7.94 -0.45
CA GLY A 71 1.98 7.34 0.69
C GLY A 71 1.29 7.56 2.03
N GLU A 72 -0.03 7.78 2.01
CA GLU A 72 -0.84 7.95 3.21
C GLU A 72 -1.70 6.70 3.43
N ALA A 73 -1.78 6.22 4.67
CA ALA A 73 -2.60 5.07 5.02
C ALA A 73 -3.11 5.15 6.47
N SER A 74 -3.81 4.11 6.90
CA SER A 74 -4.13 3.96 8.32
C SER A 74 -2.85 3.81 9.15
N SER A 75 -2.89 4.29 10.39
CA SER A 75 -1.77 4.17 11.33
C SER A 75 -1.32 2.72 11.58
N SER A 76 -2.22 1.74 11.45
CA SER A 76 -1.86 0.32 11.54
C SER A 76 -1.06 -0.16 10.33
N THR A 77 -1.41 0.29 9.13
CA THR A 77 -0.66 0.00 7.90
C THR A 77 0.74 0.62 7.94
N GLU A 78 0.81 1.91 8.29
CA GLU A 78 2.07 2.63 8.42
C GLU A 78 2.99 1.99 9.46
N ALA A 79 2.43 1.59 10.62
CA ALA A 79 3.21 0.94 11.67
C ALA A 79 3.87 -0.37 11.20
N VAL A 80 3.15 -1.22 10.45
CA VAL A 80 3.74 -2.45 9.91
C VAL A 80 4.93 -2.15 9.00
N ILE A 81 4.77 -1.19 8.09
CA ILE A 81 5.82 -0.82 7.13
C ILE A 81 7.05 -0.28 7.86
N LEU A 82 6.85 0.67 8.78
CA LEU A 82 7.95 1.27 9.55
C LEU A 82 8.65 0.23 10.45
N ASP A 83 7.90 -0.69 11.06
CA ASP A 83 8.47 -1.76 11.87
C ASP A 83 9.31 -2.72 11.02
N ILE A 84 8.86 -3.05 9.80
CA ILE A 84 9.64 -3.86 8.85
C ILE A 84 10.95 -3.16 8.51
N LEU A 85 10.89 -1.87 8.17
CA LEU A 85 12.07 -1.07 7.82
C LEU A 85 13.04 -0.90 9.01
N SER A 86 12.53 -0.93 10.25
CA SER A 86 13.35 -0.88 11.46
C SER A 86 14.10 -2.18 11.79
N GLY A 87 13.68 -3.32 11.21
CA GLY A 87 14.27 -4.64 11.46
C GLY A 87 13.86 -5.30 12.79
N SER A 88 12.89 -4.75 13.53
CA SER A 88 12.43 -5.32 14.80
C SER A 88 11.37 -6.42 14.60
N ALA A 89 11.77 -7.69 14.66
CA ALA A 89 10.87 -8.83 14.49
C ALA A 89 9.68 -8.84 15.49
N ASN A 90 9.90 -8.36 16.72
CA ASN A 90 8.84 -8.27 17.73
C ASN A 90 7.85 -7.16 17.40
N SER A 91 8.34 -5.99 16.96
CA SER A 91 7.45 -4.88 16.57
C SER A 91 6.62 -5.26 15.35
N VAL A 92 7.24 -5.84 14.32
CA VAL A 92 6.56 -6.33 13.12
C VAL A 92 5.44 -7.30 13.47
N ARG A 93 5.69 -8.23 14.39
CA ARG A 93 4.66 -9.19 14.83
C ARG A 93 3.45 -8.49 15.44
N GLU A 94 3.69 -7.48 16.28
CA GLU A 94 2.62 -6.78 16.99
C GLU A 94 1.82 -5.87 16.05
N SER A 95 2.49 -5.07 15.22
CA SER A 95 1.82 -4.22 14.24
C SER A 95 1.04 -5.04 13.21
N THR A 96 1.58 -6.18 12.77
CA THR A 96 0.88 -7.11 11.86
C THR A 96 -0.39 -7.66 12.50
N ARG A 97 -0.34 -8.08 13.77
CA ARG A 97 -1.53 -8.54 14.51
C ARG A 97 -2.58 -7.44 14.62
N LYS A 98 -2.16 -6.21 14.87
CA LYS A 98 -3.05 -5.05 14.95
C LYS A 98 -3.70 -4.73 13.60
N LEU A 99 -2.97 -4.80 12.50
CA LEU A 99 -3.52 -4.58 11.16
C LEU A 99 -4.58 -5.64 10.82
N ILE A 100 -4.28 -6.91 11.06
CA ILE A 100 -5.21 -8.02 10.80
C ILE A 100 -6.44 -7.93 11.71
N SER A 101 -6.30 -7.57 12.98
CA SER A 101 -7.45 -7.49 13.89
C SER A 101 -8.43 -6.36 13.54
N GLN A 102 -7.94 -5.30 12.90
CA GLN A 102 -8.76 -4.17 12.45
C GLN A 102 -9.38 -4.40 11.06
N GLY A 103 -8.63 -4.99 10.13
CA GLY A 103 -9.04 -5.14 8.72
C GLY A 103 -9.54 -6.54 8.33
N ALA A 104 -9.42 -7.54 9.20
CA ALA A 104 -9.69 -8.95 8.89
C ALA A 104 -9.05 -9.39 7.57
N SER A 105 -9.84 -9.69 6.53
CA SER A 105 -9.36 -10.07 5.20
C SER A 105 -8.64 -8.93 4.48
N SER A 106 -9.14 -7.70 4.57
CA SER A 106 -8.52 -6.51 3.96
C SER A 106 -7.11 -6.27 4.51
N GLY A 107 -6.92 -6.47 5.82
CA GLY A 107 -5.61 -6.36 6.45
C GLY A 107 -4.60 -7.42 5.93
N VAL A 108 -5.06 -8.63 5.64
CA VAL A 108 -4.22 -9.69 5.05
C VAL A 108 -3.84 -9.37 3.61
N ASP A 109 -4.78 -8.86 2.82
CA ASP A 109 -4.53 -8.47 1.43
C ASP A 109 -3.56 -7.28 1.34
N GLN A 110 -3.70 -6.29 2.23
CA GLN A 110 -2.72 -5.20 2.37
C GLN A 110 -1.33 -5.70 2.74
N LEU A 111 -1.20 -6.71 3.61
CA LEU A 111 0.10 -7.31 3.94
C LEU A 111 0.78 -7.92 2.72
N TRP A 112 0.04 -8.59 1.83
CA TRP A 112 0.60 -9.09 0.57
C TRP A 112 1.14 -7.95 -0.29
N GLY A 113 0.41 -6.85 -0.38
CA GLY A 113 0.88 -5.63 -1.04
C GLY A 113 2.18 -5.10 -0.44
N ILE A 114 2.24 -4.99 0.89
CA ILE A 114 3.42 -4.51 1.63
C ILE A 114 4.65 -5.37 1.34
N LEU A 115 4.49 -6.70 1.36
CA LEU A 115 5.58 -7.65 1.10
C LEU A 115 6.13 -7.55 -0.33
N LEU A 116 5.35 -7.01 -1.28
CA LEU A 116 5.78 -6.77 -2.66
C LEU A 116 6.36 -5.36 -2.85
N GLY A 117 5.77 -4.35 -2.20
CA GLY A 117 6.17 -2.95 -2.39
C GLY A 117 7.51 -2.59 -1.77
N ILE A 118 7.87 -3.18 -0.61
CA ILE A 118 9.18 -2.92 0.02
C ILE A 118 10.35 -3.41 -0.84
N PRO A 119 10.39 -4.68 -1.31
CA PRO A 119 11.45 -5.12 -2.23
C PRO A 119 11.51 -4.31 -3.52
N LEU A 120 10.36 -3.98 -4.11
CA LEU A 120 10.31 -3.14 -5.31
C LEU A 120 10.93 -1.75 -5.07
N ALA A 121 10.72 -1.17 -3.89
CA ALA A 121 11.38 0.08 -3.52
C ALA A 121 12.90 -0.07 -3.48
N PHE A 122 13.40 -1.19 -2.93
CA PHE A 122 14.84 -1.47 -2.91
C PHE A 122 15.42 -1.68 -4.31
N ASP A 123 14.69 -2.34 -5.22
CA ASP A 123 15.12 -2.48 -6.62
C ASP A 123 15.25 -1.10 -7.30
N ILE A 124 14.33 -0.17 -7.01
CA ILE A 124 14.40 1.22 -7.51
C ILE A 124 15.56 1.99 -6.87
N ILE A 125 15.83 1.80 -5.58
CA ILE A 125 16.94 2.45 -4.87
C ILE A 125 18.29 1.95 -5.39
N ALA A 126 18.38 0.67 -5.77
CA ALA A 126 19.62 0.03 -6.21
C ALA A 126 19.98 0.29 -7.68
N GLY A 127 19.00 0.71 -8.50
CA GLY A 127 19.19 1.07 -9.91
C GLY A 127 19.62 2.52 -10.10
#